data_AF-A0A377PL40-F1
#
_entry.id   AF-A0A377PL40-F1
#
_cell.length_a   1.000
_cell.length_b   1.000
_cell.length_c   1.000
_cell.angle_alpha   90.00
_cell.angle_beta   90.00
_cell.angle_gamma   90.00
#
_symmetry.space_group_name_H-M   'P 1'
#
loop_
_entity.id
_entity.type
_entity.pdbx_description
1 polymer ?
#
loop_
_entity_poly.entity_id
_entity_poly.type
_entity_poly.pdbx_seq_one_letter_code
_entity_poly.pdbx_strand_id
1 'polypeptide(L)'
;MSRTIMLIPTSTSVGLTSVSLGVIRSMEQKGVRLSVFKPIAQPRTGGDSLDQTTTIIRANSSIPAAEPLRMSYVETLLSSNQQDVLMEEIVARYHENTKDAEVVLVEGLVPTRKHQFANALNYEIAKTLNAEIVFVMALGNDSASQVKERIELARSSFGGSKNKTSPALSSTS
;
A
#
# COMPACT_ATOMS: atom_id res chain seq x y z
N MET A 1 -2.29 -5.62 -19.47
CA MET A 1 -2.03 -5.77 -18.02
C MET A 1 -2.50 -4.50 -17.33
N SER A 2 -3.11 -4.66 -16.15
CA SER A 2 -3.42 -3.54 -15.27
C SER A 2 -2.14 -2.91 -14.73
N ARG A 3 -2.13 -1.59 -14.55
CA ARG A 3 -1.06 -0.89 -13.84
C ARG A 3 -1.33 -0.98 -12.34
N THR A 4 -0.43 -1.61 -11.59
CA THR A 4 -0.56 -1.73 -10.13
C THR A 4 0.21 -0.61 -9.44
N ILE A 5 -0.48 0.17 -8.61
CA ILE A 5 0.10 1.24 -7.80
C ILE A 5 -0.15 0.89 -6.34
N MET A 6 0.91 0.79 -5.54
CA MET A 6 0.80 0.54 -4.11
C MET A 6 1.14 1.80 -3.31
N LEU A 7 0.17 2.25 -2.51
CA LEU A 7 0.37 3.33 -1.55
C LEU A 7 1.01 2.78 -0.28
N ILE A 8 2.22 3.23 0.03
CA ILE A 8 2.98 2.78 1.21
C ILE A 8 3.17 3.95 2.17
N PRO A 9 2.59 3.91 3.38
CA PRO A 9 2.79 4.95 4.37
C PRO A 9 4.20 4.88 4.97
N THR A 10 4.85 6.04 5.11
CA THR A 10 6.18 6.14 5.74
C THR A 10 6.12 6.16 7.27
N SER A 11 4.97 6.50 7.84
CA SER A 11 4.73 6.55 9.29
C SER A 11 3.24 6.41 9.62
N THR A 12 2.91 6.39 10.91
CA THR A 12 1.53 6.56 11.36
C THR A 12 1.00 7.94 11.01
N SER A 13 -0.33 8.07 10.93
CA SER A 13 -1.05 9.35 10.79
C SER A 13 -0.69 10.18 9.55
N VAL A 14 -0.21 9.55 8.48
CA VAL A 14 0.09 10.21 7.20
C VAL A 14 -1.15 10.47 6.33
N GLY A 15 -2.35 10.12 6.82
CA GLY A 15 -3.59 10.29 6.07
C GLY A 15 -3.78 9.27 4.94
N LEU A 16 -3.22 8.06 5.06
CA LEU A 16 -3.26 7.02 4.02
C LEU A 16 -4.67 6.81 3.46
N THR A 17 -5.67 6.57 4.31
CA THR A 17 -7.07 6.39 3.88
C THR A 17 -7.59 7.60 3.10
N SER A 18 -7.29 8.81 3.53
CA SER A 18 -7.73 10.03 2.83
C SER A 18 -7.06 10.17 1.46
N VAL A 19 -5.77 9.85 1.36
CA VAL A 19 -5.04 9.81 0.09
C VAL A 19 -5.62 8.74 -0.83
N SER A 20 -5.85 7.52 -0.34
CA SER A 20 -6.48 6.43 -1.10
C SER A 20 -7.83 6.87 -1.67
N LEU A 21 -8.72 7.43 -0.84
CA LEU A 21 -10.03 7.91 -1.28
C LEU A 21 -9.94 9.06 -2.29
N GLY A 22 -8.98 9.99 -2.12
CA GLY A 22 -8.73 11.06 -3.08
C GLY A 22 -8.28 10.54 -4.44
N VAL A 23 -7.38 9.54 -4.46
CA VAL A 23 -6.93 8.87 -5.69
C VAL A 23 -8.10 8.15 -6.35
N ILE A 24 -8.86 7.36 -5.58
CA ILE A 24 -10.06 6.67 -6.07
C ILE A 24 -11.01 7.64 -6.74
N ARG A 25 -11.36 8.73 -6.04
CA ARG A 25 -12.29 9.74 -6.55
C ARG A 25 -11.79 10.40 -7.84
N SER A 26 -10.49 10.69 -7.91
CA SER A 26 -9.89 11.30 -9.10
C SER A 26 -9.91 10.35 -10.31
N MET A 27 -9.68 9.05 -10.09
CA MET A 27 -9.73 8.03 -11.15
C MET A 27 -11.15 7.82 -11.65
N GLU A 28 -12.14 7.75 -10.74
CA GLU A 28 -13.56 7.68 -11.10
C GLU A 28 -14.00 8.87 -11.96
N GLN A 29 -13.63 10.09 -11.56
CA GLN A 29 -13.96 11.31 -12.32
C GLN A 29 -13.37 11.31 -13.74
N LYS A 30 -12.27 10.58 -13.96
CA LYS A 30 -11.64 10.42 -15.27
C LYS A 30 -12.15 9.21 -16.05
N GLY A 31 -13.09 8.44 -15.50
CA GLY A 31 -13.64 7.24 -16.13
C GLY A 31 -12.66 6.07 -16.22
N VAL A 32 -11.58 6.07 -15.41
CA VAL A 32 -10.60 4.99 -15.38
C VAL A 32 -11.21 3.77 -14.68
N ARG A 33 -11.08 2.58 -15.27
CA ARG A 33 -11.53 1.33 -14.62
C ARG A 33 -10.57 0.96 -13.50
N LEU A 34 -10.88 1.40 -12.29
CA LEU A 34 -10.10 1.16 -11.08
C LEU A 34 -10.63 -0.06 -10.32
N SER A 35 -9.72 -0.89 -9.80
CA SER A 35 -10.01 -1.83 -8.70
C SER A 35 -9.18 -1.44 -7.48
N VAL A 36 -9.74 -1.63 -6.28
CA VAL A 36 -9.03 -1.37 -5.02
C VAL A 36 -8.76 -2.68 -4.31
N PHE A 37 -7.51 -2.87 -3.93
CA PHE A 37 -7.05 -4.07 -3.26
C PHE A 37 -6.37 -3.71 -1.95
N LYS A 38 -6.96 -4.13 -0.83
CA LYS A 38 -6.31 -4.06 0.47
C LYS A 38 -5.89 -5.49 0.86
N PRO A 39 -4.59 -5.83 0.84
CA PRO A 39 -4.16 -7.21 1.06
C PRO A 39 -4.46 -7.70 2.48
N ILE A 40 -4.24 -6.83 3.48
CA ILE A 40 -4.27 -7.16 4.90
C ILE A 40 -5.05 -6.09 5.65
N ALA A 41 -5.95 -6.51 6.54
CA ALA A 41 -6.81 -5.65 7.34
C ALA A 41 -5.99 -5.02 8.47
N GLN A 42 -6.20 -3.73 8.72
CA GLN A 42 -5.58 -3.04 9.85
C GLN A 42 -6.59 -2.13 10.54
N PRO A 43 -7.60 -2.71 11.23
CA PRO A 43 -8.66 -1.94 11.85
C PRO A 43 -8.12 -1.03 12.96
N ARG A 44 -8.66 0.20 13.04
CA ARG A 44 -8.25 1.20 14.04
C ARG A 44 -8.46 0.76 15.48
N THR A 45 -9.54 0.01 15.74
CA THR A 45 -9.91 -0.49 17.06
C THR A 45 -9.15 -1.77 17.46
N GLY A 46 -8.32 -2.31 16.56
CA GLY A 46 -7.66 -3.60 16.75
C GLY A 46 -8.60 -4.80 16.58
N GLY A 47 -8.03 -6.00 16.70
CA GLY A 47 -8.75 -7.27 16.50
C GLY A 47 -9.07 -7.56 15.03
N ASP A 48 -10.00 -8.48 14.80
CA ASP A 48 -10.42 -8.97 13.48
C ASP A 48 -11.62 -8.20 12.90
N SER A 49 -11.76 -6.93 13.24
CA SER A 49 -12.84 -6.09 12.71
C SER A 49 -12.57 -5.67 11.25
N LEU A 50 -13.66 -5.32 10.54
CA LEU A 50 -13.59 -4.81 9.17
C LEU A 50 -12.67 -3.60 9.07
N ASP A 51 -11.88 -3.55 8.00
CA ASP A 51 -11.02 -2.41 7.74
C ASP A 51 -11.85 -1.17 7.40
N GLN A 52 -11.46 -0.02 7.98
CA GLN A 52 -12.20 1.23 7.81
C GLN A 52 -12.15 1.72 6.36
N THR A 53 -11.01 1.58 5.67
CA THR A 53 -10.90 1.98 4.26
C THR A 53 -11.84 1.13 3.41
N THR A 54 -11.81 -0.20 3.56
CA THR A 54 -12.69 -1.12 2.82
C THR A 54 -14.17 -0.81 3.06
N THR A 55 -14.55 -0.52 4.31
CA THR A 55 -15.92 -0.15 4.68
C THR A 55 -16.36 1.14 3.98
N ILE A 56 -15.50 2.18 3.97
CA ILE A 56 -15.82 3.45 3.33
C ILE A 56 -15.97 3.28 1.81
N ILE A 57 -15.06 2.54 1.16
CA ILE A 57 -15.09 2.33 -0.29
C ILE A 57 -16.39 1.62 -0.71
N ARG A 58 -16.76 0.54 0.01
CA ARG A 58 -18.00 -0.20 -0.28
C ARG A 58 -19.26 0.61 -0.06
N ALA A 59 -19.25 1.52 0.91
CA ALA A 59 -20.41 2.38 1.20
C ALA A 59 -20.56 3.53 0.19
N ASN A 60 -19.49 3.96 -0.49
CA ASN A 60 -19.48 5.20 -1.28
C ASN A 60 -19.11 5.00 -2.76
N SER A 61 -18.79 3.79 -3.19
CA SER A 61 -18.44 3.48 -4.59
C SER A 61 -18.94 2.09 -5.00
N SER A 62 -19.13 1.89 -6.30
CA SER A 62 -19.39 0.57 -6.89
C SER A 62 -18.10 -0.17 -7.24
N ILE A 63 -16.94 0.31 -6.80
CA ILE A 63 -15.65 -0.25 -7.12
C ILE A 63 -15.50 -1.63 -6.43
N PRO A 64 -15.07 -2.67 -7.16
CA PRO A 64 -14.73 -3.95 -6.55
C PRO A 64 -13.67 -3.78 -5.47
N ALA A 65 -13.98 -4.26 -4.26
CA ALA A 65 -13.06 -4.23 -3.12
C ALA A 65 -13.03 -5.60 -2.44
N ALA A 66 -11.90 -6.29 -2.58
CA ALA A 66 -11.64 -7.60 -1.99
C ALA A 66 -11.74 -7.56 -0.46
N GLU A 67 -12.13 -8.68 0.15
CA GLU A 67 -12.03 -8.84 1.60
C GLU A 67 -10.55 -9.05 1.99
N PRO A 68 -9.98 -8.19 2.86
CA PRO A 68 -8.59 -8.30 3.27
C PRO A 68 -8.34 -9.51 4.18
N LEU A 69 -7.10 -10.00 4.20
CA LEU A 69 -6.65 -10.99 5.18
C LEU A 69 -6.67 -10.41 6.59
N ARG A 70 -7.09 -11.20 7.57
CA ARG A 70 -7.09 -10.79 8.98
C ARG A 70 -5.65 -10.70 9.50
N MET A 71 -5.35 -9.69 10.32
CA MET A 71 -4.02 -9.50 10.89
C MET A 71 -3.58 -10.71 11.75
N SER A 72 -4.49 -11.27 12.54
CA SER A 72 -4.23 -12.46 13.38
C SER A 72 -3.75 -13.67 12.57
N TYR A 73 -4.35 -13.90 11.41
CA TYR A 73 -3.96 -14.96 10.48
C TYR A 73 -2.59 -14.67 9.86
N VAL A 74 -2.35 -13.43 9.44
CA VAL A 74 -1.05 -12.99 8.92
C VAL A 74 0.05 -13.20 9.97
N GLU A 75 -0.17 -12.80 11.22
CA GLU A 75 0.77 -12.99 12.32
C GLU A 75 1.08 -14.49 12.57
N THR A 76 0.07 -15.36 12.43
CA THR A 76 0.24 -16.81 12.54
C THR A 76 1.16 -17.35 11.43
N LEU A 77 0.95 -16.93 10.19
CA LEU A 77 1.81 -17.35 9.06
C LEU A 77 3.24 -16.83 9.23
N LEU A 78 3.41 -15.56 9.62
CA LEU A 78 4.74 -14.96 9.81
C LEU A 78 5.50 -15.63 10.97
N SER A 79 4.84 -15.88 12.10
CA SER A 79 5.47 -16.58 13.25
C SER A 79 5.81 -18.05 12.95
N SER A 80 5.10 -18.66 12.00
CA SER A 80 5.37 -20.02 11.52
C SER A 80 6.36 -20.08 10.35
N ASN A 81 6.98 -18.94 9.99
CA ASN A 81 7.90 -18.81 8.86
C ASN A 81 7.27 -19.20 7.49
N GLN A 82 5.97 -18.95 7.34
CA GLN A 82 5.16 -19.24 6.14
C GLN A 82 4.86 -17.99 5.31
N GLN A 83 5.86 -17.11 5.14
CA GLN A 83 5.68 -15.89 4.35
C GLN A 83 5.39 -16.19 2.87
N ASP A 84 5.97 -17.26 2.31
CA ASP A 84 5.71 -17.64 0.90
C ASP A 84 4.24 -18.01 0.67
N VAL A 85 3.62 -18.71 1.63
CA VAL A 85 2.18 -19.03 1.61
C VAL A 85 1.34 -17.76 1.68
N LEU A 86 1.73 -16.81 2.54
CA LEU A 86 1.08 -15.50 2.61
C LEU A 86 1.15 -14.74 1.28
N MET A 87 2.30 -14.76 0.61
CA MET A 87 2.48 -14.10 -0.69
C MET A 87 1.63 -14.77 -1.77
N GLU A 88 1.59 -16.10 -1.82
CA GLU A 88 0.76 -16.86 -2.76
C GLU A 88 -0.73 -16.54 -2.59
N GLU A 89 -1.22 -16.51 -1.34
CA GLU A 89 -2.62 -16.18 -1.07
C GLU A 89 -2.96 -14.74 -1.46
N ILE A 90 -2.04 -13.79 -1.23
CA ILE A 90 -2.21 -12.40 -1.66
C ILE A 90 -2.28 -12.30 -3.20
N VAL A 91 -1.44 -13.05 -3.91
CA VAL A 91 -1.45 -13.09 -5.39
C VAL A 91 -2.76 -13.66 -5.92
N ALA A 92 -3.22 -14.78 -5.36
CA ALA A 92 -4.48 -15.40 -5.75
C ALA A 92 -5.66 -14.42 -5.60
N ARG A 93 -5.77 -13.79 -4.42
CA ARG A 93 -6.81 -12.79 -4.13
C ARG A 93 -6.69 -11.56 -5.02
N TYR A 94 -5.48 -11.09 -5.30
CA TYR A 94 -5.25 -9.98 -6.22
C TYR A 94 -5.81 -10.31 -7.61
N HIS A 95 -5.48 -11.47 -8.18
CA HIS A 95 -5.95 -11.84 -9.52
C HIS A 95 -7.46 -12.07 -9.61
N GLU A 96 -8.09 -12.57 -8.56
CA GLU A 96 -9.55 -12.74 -8.51
C GLU A 96 -10.30 -11.40 -8.58
N ASN A 97 -9.74 -10.34 -7.99
CA ASN A 97 -10.43 -9.06 -7.79
C ASN A 97 -10.03 -7.95 -8.78
N THR A 98 -9.13 -8.24 -9.72
CA THR A 98 -8.51 -7.21 -10.59
C THR A 98 -8.60 -7.51 -12.09
N LYS A 99 -9.33 -8.55 -12.50
CA LYS A 99 -9.35 -9.06 -13.90
C LYS A 99 -9.69 -8.00 -14.95
N ASP A 100 -10.62 -7.09 -14.65
CA ASP A 100 -11.16 -6.12 -15.61
C ASP A 100 -10.63 -4.68 -15.39
N ALA A 101 -9.68 -4.50 -14.47
CA ALA A 101 -9.17 -3.20 -14.09
C ALA A 101 -8.07 -2.70 -15.06
N GLU A 102 -8.06 -1.41 -15.35
CA GLU A 102 -6.93 -0.72 -15.99
C GLU A 102 -5.86 -0.36 -14.97
N VAL A 103 -6.30 0.04 -13.77
CA VAL A 103 -5.44 0.40 -12.65
C VAL A 103 -5.90 -0.38 -11.42
N VAL A 104 -4.94 -0.91 -10.67
CA VAL A 104 -5.19 -1.47 -9.34
C VAL A 104 -4.50 -0.59 -8.31
N LEU A 105 -5.29 -0.01 -7.40
CA LEU A 105 -4.76 0.70 -6.25
C LEU A 105 -4.65 -0.26 -5.07
N VAL A 106 -3.42 -0.50 -4.63
CA VAL A 106 -3.12 -1.33 -3.47
C VAL A 106 -2.86 -0.45 -2.25
N GLU A 107 -3.57 -0.68 -1.15
CA GLU A 107 -3.32 0.03 0.11
C GLU A 107 -2.39 -0.82 1.01
N GLY A 108 -1.21 -0.30 1.31
CA GLY A 108 -0.23 -0.93 2.20
C GLY A 108 -0.57 -0.81 3.68
N LEU A 109 0.15 -1.59 4.49
CA LEU A 109 0.05 -1.56 5.95
C LEU A 109 0.70 -0.30 6.53
N VAL A 110 0.09 0.26 7.57
CA VAL A 110 0.69 1.35 8.35
C VAL A 110 1.70 0.76 9.33
N PRO A 111 2.97 1.24 9.34
CA PRO A 111 3.93 0.81 10.33
C PRO A 111 3.52 1.31 11.72
N THR A 112 3.45 0.40 12.68
CA THR A 112 3.09 0.71 14.07
C THR A 112 4.02 -0.04 15.02
N ARG A 113 4.03 0.33 16.31
CA ARG A 113 4.84 -0.39 17.32
C ARG A 113 4.46 -1.86 17.46
N LYS A 114 3.18 -2.22 17.22
CA LYS A 114 2.68 -3.59 17.25
C LYS A 114 3.06 -4.39 15.99
N HIS A 115 3.08 -3.72 14.84
CA HIS A 115 3.34 -4.36 13.55
C HIS A 115 4.64 -3.82 12.94
N GLN A 116 5.78 -4.11 13.57
CA GLN A 116 7.09 -3.66 13.10
C GLN A 116 7.49 -4.31 11.76
N PHE A 117 6.91 -5.48 11.45
CA PHE A 117 7.10 -6.17 10.17
C PHE A 117 6.44 -5.47 8.98
N ALA A 118 5.59 -4.45 9.19
CA ALA A 118 4.77 -3.84 8.14
C ALA A 118 5.59 -3.30 6.96
N ASN A 119 6.76 -2.69 7.20
CA ASN A 119 7.58 -2.15 6.12
C ASN A 119 8.17 -3.25 5.23
N ALA A 120 8.74 -4.29 5.85
CA ALA A 120 9.29 -5.44 5.12
C ALA A 120 8.18 -6.16 4.34
N LEU A 121 7.02 -6.37 4.97
CA LEU A 121 5.88 -7.01 4.34
C LEU A 121 5.30 -6.18 3.20
N ASN A 122 5.21 -4.85 3.35
CA ASN A 122 4.80 -3.96 2.26
C ASN A 122 5.75 -4.06 1.07
N TYR A 123 7.06 -4.14 1.29
CA TYR A 123 8.04 -4.29 0.22
C TYR A 123 7.87 -5.62 -0.53
N GLU A 124 7.72 -6.73 0.20
CA GLU A 124 7.53 -8.04 -0.40
C GLU A 124 6.21 -8.15 -1.16
N ILE A 125 5.12 -7.57 -0.64
CA ILE A 125 3.83 -7.48 -1.36
C ILE A 125 4.00 -6.65 -2.64
N ALA A 126 4.61 -5.46 -2.55
CA ALA A 126 4.81 -4.60 -3.72
C ALA A 126 5.62 -5.32 -4.80
N LYS A 127 6.70 -5.99 -4.41
CA LYS A 127 7.55 -6.77 -5.32
C LYS A 127 6.79 -7.95 -5.94
N THR A 128 6.07 -8.72 -5.13
CA THR A 128 5.29 -9.89 -5.56
C THR A 128 4.20 -9.50 -6.56
N LEU A 129 3.53 -8.37 -6.34
CA LEU A 129 2.48 -7.84 -7.22
C LEU A 129 3.03 -6.99 -8.38
N ASN A 130 4.35 -6.86 -8.50
CA ASN A 130 5.03 -5.96 -9.45
C ASN A 130 4.42 -4.53 -9.44
N ALA A 131 4.18 -4.01 -8.23
CA ALA A 131 3.52 -2.73 -8.01
C ALA A 131 4.51 -1.56 -8.02
N GLU A 132 4.10 -0.47 -8.66
CA GLU A 132 4.76 0.82 -8.51
C GLU A 132 4.49 1.38 -7.11
N ILE A 133 5.57 1.70 -6.38
CA ILE A 133 5.46 2.20 -5.01
C ILE A 133 5.28 3.72 -5.04
N VAL A 134 4.24 4.20 -4.38
CA VAL A 134 4.03 5.61 -4.08
C VAL A 134 4.04 5.79 -2.56
N PHE A 135 5.06 6.47 -2.05
CA PHE A 135 5.15 6.75 -0.62
C PHE A 135 4.14 7.83 -0.21
N VAL A 136 3.45 7.58 0.90
CA VAL A 136 2.55 8.53 1.55
C VAL A 136 3.21 9.04 2.82
N MET A 137 3.37 10.35 2.92
CA MET A 137 4.03 11.00 4.04
C MET A 137 3.34 12.29 4.44
N ALA A 138 3.41 12.62 5.72
CA ALA A 138 3.01 13.91 6.25
C ALA A 138 4.25 14.78 6.48
N LEU A 139 4.16 16.05 6.09
CA LEU A 139 5.17 17.08 6.35
C LEU A 139 5.33 17.34 7.85
N GLY A 140 4.22 17.32 8.60
CA GLY A 140 4.26 17.63 10.04
C GLY A 140 4.88 19.01 10.29
N ASN A 141 5.80 19.08 11.24
CA ASN A 141 6.59 20.28 11.56
C ASN A 141 8.03 20.19 11.00
N ASP A 142 8.28 19.26 10.07
CA ASP A 142 9.61 19.04 9.52
C ASP A 142 10.00 20.20 8.59
N SER A 143 11.27 20.60 8.67
CA SER A 143 11.89 21.48 7.68
C SER A 143 12.11 20.74 6.35
N ALA A 144 12.35 21.49 5.27
CA ALA A 144 12.58 20.91 3.95
C ALA A 144 13.75 19.90 3.91
N SER A 145 14.80 20.12 4.70
CA SER A 145 15.94 19.19 4.80
C SER A 145 15.56 17.89 5.50
N GLN A 146 14.76 17.97 6.57
CA GLN A 146 14.26 16.80 7.30
C GLN A 146 13.31 15.96 6.45
N VAL A 147 12.43 16.60 5.67
CA VAL A 147 11.57 15.89 4.71
C VAL A 147 12.41 15.17 3.66
N LYS A 148 13.44 15.83 3.12
CA LYS A 148 14.36 15.22 2.15
C LYS A 148 15.07 13.99 2.74
N GLU A 149 15.57 14.08 3.96
CA GLU A 149 16.21 12.96 4.64
C GLU A 149 15.25 11.77 4.82
N ARG A 150 14.01 12.04 5.25
CA ARG A 150 12.97 11.01 5.37
C ARG A 150 12.62 10.35 4.04
N ILE A 151 12.60 11.10 2.94
CA ILE A 151 12.40 10.55 1.59
C ILE A 151 13.54 9.60 1.24
N GLU A 152 14.79 9.98 1.48
CA GLU A 152 15.94 9.12 1.19
C GLU A 152 15.96 7.85 2.05
N LEU A 153 15.58 7.96 3.33
CA LEU A 153 15.44 6.81 4.23
C LEU A 153 14.31 5.86 3.80
N ALA A 154 13.17 6.40 3.38
CA ALA A 154 12.08 5.59 2.83
C ALA A 154 12.54 4.87 1.55
N ARG A 155 13.27 5.57 0.67
CA ARG A 155 13.79 5.00 -0.56
C ARG A 155 14.83 3.90 -0.32
N SER A 156 15.75 4.07 0.62
CA SER A 156 16.76 3.07 0.95
C SER A 156 16.13 1.79 1.52
N SER A 157 15.09 1.93 2.35
CA SER A 157 14.37 0.82 2.98
C SER A 157 13.62 -0.08 1.99
N PHE A 158 13.31 0.43 0.78
CA PHE A 158 12.62 -0.30 -0.29
C PHE A 158 13.56 -0.56 -1.50
N GLY A 159 14.87 -0.73 -1.24
CA GLY A 159 15.85 -1.17 -2.25
C GLY A 159 16.67 -0.06 -2.94
N GLY A 160 16.76 1.13 -2.33
CA GLY A 160 17.40 2.31 -2.91
C GLY A 160 18.82 2.07 -3.47
N SER A 161 19.00 2.49 -4.74
CA SER A 161 20.17 2.45 -5.65
C SER A 161 20.28 1.28 -6.66
N LYS A 162 19.50 0.19 -6.55
CA LYS A 162 19.54 -0.91 -7.54
C LYS A 162 18.39 -0.94 -8.56
N ASN A 163 17.30 -0.21 -8.34
CA ASN A 163 16.22 -0.04 -9.33
C ASN A 163 16.43 1.24 -10.16
N LYS A 164 16.98 1.09 -11.36
CA LYS A 164 17.09 2.15 -12.37
C LYS A 164 15.74 2.44 -13.02
N THR A 165 14.84 3.12 -12.32
CA THR A 165 13.69 3.78 -12.93
C THR A 165 13.37 5.05 -12.14
N SER A 166 14.23 6.04 -12.24
CA SER A 166 13.90 7.43 -11.94
C SER A 166 14.74 8.33 -12.85
N PRO A 167 14.15 9.30 -13.55
CA PRO A 167 14.92 10.21 -14.39
C PRO A 167 15.83 11.02 -13.47
N ALA A 168 17.12 11.01 -13.78
CA ALA A 168 18.09 11.82 -13.08
C ALA A 168 17.65 13.29 -13.20
N LEU A 169 17.35 13.92 -12.07
CA LEU A 169 17.35 15.37 -11.98
C LEU A 169 18.81 15.79 -12.20
N SER A 170 19.12 16.13 -13.45
CA SER A 170 20.36 16.76 -13.84
C SER A 170 20.42 18.13 -13.17
N SER A 171 21.17 18.22 -12.08
CA SER A 171 21.68 19.49 -11.58
C SER A 171 22.66 20.03 -12.62
N THR A 172 22.20 20.93 -13.48
CA THR A 172 23.11 21.81 -14.23
C THR A 172 23.70 22.80 -13.24
N SER A 173 25.04 22.84 -13.25
CA SER A 173 25.90 23.78 -12.55
C SER A 173 25.69 25.21 -13.02
#